data_AF-A0A382U5X0-F1
#
_entry.id   AF-A0A382U5X0-F1
#
_cell.length_a   1.000
_cell.length_b   1.000
_cell.length_c   1.000
_cell.angle_alpha   90.00
_cell.angle_beta   90.00
_cell.angle_gamma   90.00
#
_symmetry.space_group_name_H-M   'P 1'
#
loop_
_entity.id
_entity.type
_entity.pdbx_description
1 polymer ?
#
loop_
_entity_poly.entity_id
_entity_poly.type
_entity_poly.pdbx_seq_one_letter_code
_entity_poly.pdbx_strand_id
1 'polypeptide(L)'
;MKKYFSVVGWVFLGIFLQFKFSVLYGIVFLENLNFHDRTYFVEMKLVPADQSVHLLTMKTTVHHSLGPDYFANVYIPENYKVVNKNPYTGAETIQGYNAYQMNMKRKYRDVLSSEEFIITPSVPDKTIEKAPILVHFENMEQRLHTDKSFELSSSNNKIILEGPKLAEATYPQQLGM
;
A
#
# COMPACT_ATOMS: atom_id res chain seq x y z
N MET A 1 19.47 -38.44 -33.07
CA MET A 1 18.76 -37.22 -33.52
C MET A 1 17.29 -37.14 -33.09
N LYS A 2 16.44 -38.17 -33.29
CA LYS A 2 15.00 -38.12 -32.93
C LYS A 2 14.68 -37.76 -31.46
N LYS A 3 15.45 -38.28 -30.49
CA LYS A 3 15.29 -37.95 -29.05
C LYS A 3 15.62 -36.49 -28.70
N TYR A 4 16.56 -35.87 -29.41
CA TYR A 4 16.92 -34.47 -29.17
C TYR A 4 15.84 -33.52 -29.71
N PHE A 5 15.26 -33.83 -30.88
CA PHE A 5 14.13 -33.07 -31.43
C PHE A 5 12.88 -33.12 -30.54
N SER A 6 12.59 -34.25 -29.87
CA SER A 6 11.46 -34.30 -28.95
C SER A 6 11.68 -33.42 -27.72
N VAL A 7 12.89 -33.43 -27.13
CA VAL A 7 13.22 -32.59 -25.97
C VAL A 7 13.16 -31.11 -26.34
N VAL A 8 13.72 -30.74 -27.50
CA VAL A 8 13.65 -29.36 -28.02
C VAL A 8 12.20 -28.93 -28.25
N GLY A 9 11.35 -29.82 -28.79
CA GLY A 9 9.92 -29.56 -28.96
C GLY A 9 9.19 -29.29 -27.64
N TRP A 10 9.50 -30.03 -26.57
CA TRP A 10 8.93 -29.78 -25.24
C TRP A 10 9.41 -28.47 -24.63
N VAL A 11 10.67 -28.06 -24.86
CA VAL A 11 11.20 -26.76 -24.42
C VAL A 11 10.49 -25.62 -25.15
N PHE A 12 10.35 -25.69 -26.48
CA PHE A 12 9.61 -24.68 -27.24
C PHE A 12 8.13 -24.62 -26.87
N LEU A 13 7.49 -25.75 -26.60
CA LEU A 13 6.11 -25.80 -26.12
C LEU A 13 5.96 -25.14 -24.75
N GLY A 14 6.89 -25.39 -23.82
CA GLY A 14 6.92 -24.76 -22.50
C GLY A 14 7.07 -23.24 -22.58
N ILE A 15 8.01 -22.78 -23.41
CA ILE A 15 8.23 -21.34 -23.67
C ILE A 15 6.98 -20.71 -24.31
N PHE A 16 6.39 -21.35 -25.32
CA PHE A 16 5.20 -20.86 -26.00
C PHE A 16 3.99 -20.76 -25.06
N LEU A 17 3.78 -21.77 -24.21
CA LEU A 17 2.74 -21.75 -23.18
C LEU A 17 2.99 -20.63 -22.17
N GLN A 18 4.23 -20.46 -21.68
CA GLN A 18 4.57 -19.36 -20.77
C GLN A 18 4.27 -17.98 -21.38
N PHE A 19 4.62 -17.75 -22.65
CA PHE A 19 4.29 -16.50 -23.33
C PHE A 19 2.78 -16.29 -23.47
N LYS A 20 2.01 -17.33 -23.83
CA LYS A 20 0.54 -17.23 -23.95
C LYS A 20 -0.13 -16.94 -22.61
N PHE A 21 0.29 -17.58 -21.53
CA PHE A 21 -0.26 -17.32 -20.19
C PHE A 21 0.14 -15.93 -19.67
N SER A 22 1.36 -15.46 -19.96
CA SER A 22 1.79 -14.10 -19.62
C SER A 22 1.00 -13.03 -20.37
N VAL A 23 0.73 -13.24 -21.66
CA VAL A 23 -0.09 -12.32 -22.47
C VAL A 23 -1.54 -12.34 -22.01
N LEU A 24 -2.11 -13.52 -21.71
CA LEU A 24 -3.47 -13.63 -21.20
C LEU A 24 -3.61 -12.94 -19.82
N TYR A 25 -2.61 -13.09 -18.95
CA TYR A 25 -2.55 -12.37 -17.68
C TYR A 25 -2.51 -10.85 -17.91
N GLY A 26 -1.68 -10.38 -18.83
CA GLY A 26 -1.63 -8.97 -19.22
C GLY A 26 -2.96 -8.45 -19.77
N ILE A 27 -3.68 -9.23 -20.57
CA ILE A 27 -5.01 -8.86 -21.11
C ILE A 27 -6.05 -8.79 -20.00
N VAL A 28 -6.15 -9.80 -19.13
CA VAL A 28 -7.10 -9.79 -18.00
C VAL A 28 -6.79 -8.67 -17.00
N PHE A 29 -5.50 -8.34 -16.82
CA PHE A 29 -5.05 -7.22 -16.01
C PHE A 29 -5.43 -5.86 -16.61
N LEU A 30 -5.18 -5.66 -17.91
CA LEU A 30 -5.63 -4.48 -18.66
C LEU A 30 -7.16 -4.35 -18.69
N GLU A 31 -7.86 -5.47 -18.84
CA GLU A 31 -9.32 -5.54 -18.75
C GLU A 31 -9.76 -5.05 -17.36
N ASN A 32 -9.25 -5.63 -16.27
CA ASN A 32 -9.68 -5.19 -14.94
C ASN A 32 -9.27 -3.75 -14.58
N LEU A 33 -8.12 -3.28 -15.06
CA LEU A 33 -7.71 -1.88 -14.94
C LEU A 33 -8.73 -0.92 -15.58
N ASN A 34 -9.40 -1.36 -16.65
CA ASN A 34 -10.27 -0.56 -17.50
C ASN A 34 -11.77 -0.85 -17.36
N PHE A 35 -12.21 -1.96 -16.76
CA PHE A 35 -13.63 -2.35 -16.71
C PHE A 35 -14.26 -2.31 -15.30
N HIS A 36 -13.47 -2.02 -14.25
CA HIS A 36 -14.00 -1.85 -12.90
C HIS A 36 -13.56 -0.53 -12.27
N ASP A 37 -14.50 0.13 -11.60
CA ASP A 37 -14.19 1.26 -10.73
C ASP A 37 -13.26 0.78 -9.61
N ARG A 38 -12.20 1.54 -9.38
CA ARG A 38 -11.22 1.24 -8.32
C ARG A 38 -11.53 2.10 -7.11
N THR A 39 -12.00 1.43 -6.07
CA THR A 39 -12.23 2.06 -4.78
C THR A 39 -11.12 1.69 -3.81
N TYR A 40 -10.48 2.73 -3.27
CA TYR A 40 -9.45 2.64 -2.25
C TYR A 40 -10.04 3.08 -0.92
N PHE A 41 -9.78 2.29 0.10
CA PHE A 41 -10.23 2.54 1.46
C PHE A 41 -9.04 2.60 2.40
N VAL A 42 -9.01 3.62 3.25
CA VAL A 42 -8.05 3.76 4.35
C VAL A 42 -8.82 3.94 5.65
N GLU A 43 -8.59 3.03 6.60
CA GLU A 43 -9.09 3.12 7.97
C GLU A 43 -7.89 3.21 8.90
N MET A 44 -7.85 4.24 9.75
CA MET A 44 -6.83 4.38 10.77
C MET A 44 -7.47 4.51 12.15
N LYS A 45 -6.89 3.83 13.12
CA LYS A 45 -7.31 3.90 14.53
C LYS A 45 -6.08 4.06 15.40
N LEU A 46 -6.12 5.06 16.27
CA LEU A 46 -5.10 5.28 17.28
C LEU A 46 -5.61 4.84 18.65
N VAL A 47 -4.86 3.97 19.32
CA VAL A 47 -5.15 3.49 20.67
C VAL A 47 -3.97 3.84 21.58
N PRO A 48 -4.17 4.56 22.69
CA PRO A 48 -3.08 4.82 23.64
C PRO A 48 -2.70 3.50 24.34
N ALA A 49 -1.41 3.16 24.29
CA ALA A 49 -0.86 2.06 25.08
C ALA A 49 -0.23 2.57 26.38
N ASP A 50 0.37 3.77 26.34
CA ASP A 50 0.91 4.52 27.47
C ASP A 50 0.83 6.04 27.18
N GLN A 51 1.35 6.91 28.06
CA GLN A 51 1.32 8.37 27.90
C GLN A 51 1.98 8.86 26.61
N SER A 52 3.11 8.27 26.22
CA SER A 52 3.88 8.63 25.02
C SER A 52 3.83 7.58 23.91
N VAL A 53 3.28 6.39 24.20
CA VAL A 53 3.25 5.24 23.28
C VAL A 53 1.84 5.00 22.79
N HIS A 54 1.65 5.04 21.48
CA HIS A 54 0.35 4.82 20.85
C HIS A 54 0.45 3.73 19.79
N LEU A 55 -0.58 2.89 19.72
CA LEU A 55 -0.75 1.89 18.69
C LEU A 55 -1.61 2.49 17.56
N LEU A 56 -0.99 2.73 16.41
CA LEU A 56 -1.67 3.13 15.19
C LEU A 56 -1.97 1.87 14.37
N THR A 57 -3.21 1.42 14.41
CA THR A 57 -3.69 0.36 13.51
C THR A 57 -4.16 1.00 12.23
N MET A 58 -3.63 0.55 11.10
CA MET A 58 -4.06 1.00 9.79
C MET A 58 -4.47 -0.18 8.92
N LYS A 59 -5.60 -0.01 8.23
CA LYS A 59 -6.11 -0.95 7.26
C LYS A 59 -6.28 -0.26 5.93
N THR A 60 -5.84 -0.94 4.88
CA THR A 60 -5.97 -0.49 3.50
C THR A 60 -6.71 -1.55 2.72
N THR A 61 -7.80 -1.18 2.04
CA THR A 61 -8.56 -2.08 1.17
C THR A 61 -8.62 -1.52 -0.25
N VAL A 62 -8.39 -2.37 -1.24
CA VAL A 62 -8.60 -2.04 -2.66
C VAL A 62 -9.60 -3.02 -3.25
N HIS A 63 -10.69 -2.52 -3.82
CA HIS A 63 -11.60 -3.34 -4.61
C HIS A 63 -11.04 -3.60 -6.02
N HIS A 64 -11.33 -4.79 -6.55
CA HIS A 64 -10.97 -5.17 -7.92
C HIS A 64 -9.45 -5.14 -8.23
N SER A 65 -8.61 -5.46 -7.25
CA SER A 65 -7.17 -5.64 -7.43
C SER A 65 -6.85 -7.05 -7.98
N LEU A 66 -6.09 -7.12 -9.08
CA LEU A 66 -5.61 -8.35 -9.69
C LEU A 66 -4.09 -8.35 -9.79
N GLY A 67 -3.44 -8.93 -8.78
CA GLY A 67 -2.02 -9.25 -8.83
C GLY A 67 -1.41 -9.40 -7.43
N PRO A 68 -0.29 -10.15 -7.31
CA PRO A 68 0.51 -10.19 -6.09
C PRO A 68 1.26 -8.87 -5.84
N ASP A 69 1.28 -7.96 -6.81
CA ASP A 69 2.18 -6.79 -6.85
C ASP A 69 1.58 -5.52 -6.22
N TYR A 70 0.43 -5.62 -5.54
CA TYR A 70 -0.18 -4.50 -4.82
C TYR A 70 0.44 -4.35 -3.43
N PHE A 71 0.97 -3.18 -3.15
CA PHE A 71 1.47 -2.79 -1.84
C PHE A 71 1.08 -1.35 -1.54
N ALA A 72 1.03 -1.01 -0.25
CA ALA A 72 0.84 0.35 0.20
C ALA A 72 2.11 0.84 0.89
N ASN A 73 2.61 1.99 0.47
CA ASN A 73 3.69 2.69 1.16
C ASN A 73 3.11 3.78 2.05
N VAL A 74 3.45 3.71 3.33
CA VAL A 74 2.89 4.55 4.38
C VAL A 74 3.97 5.50 4.83
N TYR A 75 3.71 6.79 4.72
CA TYR A 75 4.65 7.83 5.08
C TYR A 75 4.19 8.46 6.38
N ILE A 76 4.97 8.22 7.43
CA ILE A 76 4.76 8.81 8.75
C ILE A 76 5.76 9.96 8.91
N PRO A 77 5.34 11.16 9.37
CA PRO A 77 6.25 12.27 9.59
C PRO A 77 7.44 11.89 10.49
N GLU A 78 8.64 12.36 10.16
CA GLU A 78 9.89 12.07 10.91
C GLU A 78 9.84 12.53 12.38
N ASN A 79 8.91 13.43 12.70
CA ASN A 79 8.60 13.85 14.06
C ASN A 79 8.04 12.71 14.94
N TYR A 80 7.71 11.56 14.35
CA TYR A 80 7.30 10.35 15.06
C TYR A 80 8.26 9.19 14.76
N LYS A 81 8.59 8.44 15.81
CA LYS A 81 9.39 7.22 15.74
C LYS A 81 8.48 6.01 15.79
N VAL A 82 8.58 5.16 14.76
CA VAL A 82 7.98 3.82 14.76
C VAL A 82 8.96 2.85 15.44
N VAL A 83 8.49 2.14 16.46
CA VAL A 83 9.35 1.30 17.32
C VAL A 83 9.42 -0.14 16.81
N ASN A 84 8.33 -0.65 16.25
CA ASN A 84 8.19 -2.06 15.89
C ASN A 84 8.60 -2.39 14.43
N LYS A 85 8.96 -1.39 13.62
CA LYS A 85 9.29 -1.58 12.22
C LYS A 85 10.36 -0.59 11.75
N ASN A 86 11.26 -1.04 10.90
CA ASN A 86 12.27 -0.18 10.29
C ASN A 86 11.68 0.53 9.06
N PRO A 87 12.14 1.76 8.75
CA PRO A 87 11.79 2.44 7.51
C PRO A 87 12.19 1.60 6.28
N TYR A 88 11.33 1.60 5.28
CA TYR A 88 11.53 0.93 4.00
C TYR A 88 12.21 1.88 3.02
N THR A 89 13.40 1.51 2.53
CA THR A 89 14.22 2.34 1.64
C THR A 89 13.89 2.18 0.16
N GLY A 90 13.04 1.21 -0.21
CA GLY A 90 12.64 0.96 -1.60
C GLY A 90 11.45 1.80 -2.07
N ALA A 91 10.97 2.74 -1.25
CA ALA A 91 9.90 3.67 -1.61
C ALA A 91 10.48 5.03 -2.08
N GLU A 92 9.63 5.87 -2.69
CA GLU A 92 9.99 7.26 -2.99
C GLU A 92 10.42 7.99 -1.71
N THR A 93 11.53 8.73 -1.75
CA THR A 93 11.96 9.52 -0.59
C THR A 93 11.19 10.83 -0.56
N ILE A 94 10.35 11.02 0.46
CA ILE A 94 9.61 12.26 0.70
C ILE A 94 10.26 12.98 1.88
N GLN A 95 10.68 14.24 1.67
CA GLN A 95 11.34 15.02 2.71
C GLN A 95 10.44 15.20 3.95
N GLY A 96 10.96 14.86 5.13
CA GLY A 96 10.23 14.97 6.39
C GLY A 96 9.39 13.75 6.72
N TYR A 97 9.52 12.64 5.99
CA TYR A 97 8.75 11.42 6.17
C TYR A 97 9.62 10.16 6.15
N ASN A 98 9.25 9.20 7.00
CA ASN A 98 9.74 7.83 6.93
C ASN A 98 8.70 6.94 6.26
N ALA A 99 9.11 6.19 5.23
CA ALA A 99 8.25 5.26 4.52
C ALA A 99 8.22 3.89 5.21
N TYR A 100 7.06 3.23 5.21
CA TYR A 100 6.87 1.87 5.70
C TYR A 100 6.01 1.09 4.72
N GLN A 101 6.54 -0.02 4.20
CA GLN A 101 5.81 -0.84 3.26
C GLN A 101 4.80 -1.75 3.96
N MET A 102 3.60 -1.81 3.41
CA MET A 102 2.55 -2.74 3.78
C MET A 102 2.23 -3.65 2.60
N ASN A 103 2.54 -4.93 2.79
CA ASN A 103 2.22 -5.97 1.81
C ASN A 103 0.72 -6.23 1.85
N MET A 104 0.06 -6.16 0.70
CA MET A 104 -1.36 -6.49 0.63
C MET A 104 -1.53 -7.97 0.29
N LYS A 105 -2.39 -8.66 1.04
CA LYS A 105 -2.67 -10.08 0.78
C LYS A 105 -3.74 -10.20 -0.29
N ARG A 106 -3.51 -11.05 -1.30
CA ARG A 106 -4.50 -11.37 -2.33
C ARG A 106 -5.70 -12.06 -1.70
N LYS A 107 -6.84 -11.37 -1.62
CA LYS A 107 -8.14 -12.00 -1.40
C LYS A 107 -9.03 -11.66 -2.59
N TYR A 108 -9.81 -12.63 -3.06
CA TYR A 108 -10.73 -12.45 -4.17
C TYR A 108 -11.81 -11.45 -3.72
N ARG A 109 -11.91 -10.30 -4.41
CA ARG A 109 -12.83 -9.15 -4.20
C ARG A 109 -12.28 -7.96 -3.39
N ASP A 110 -11.53 -8.20 -2.32
CA ASP A 110 -11.03 -7.12 -1.44
C ASP A 110 -9.55 -7.35 -1.11
N VAL A 111 -8.64 -6.53 -1.65
CA VAL A 111 -7.23 -6.62 -1.26
C VAL A 111 -7.03 -5.82 0.00
N LEU A 112 -7.03 -6.53 1.13
CA LEU A 112 -6.88 -5.98 2.48
C LEU A 112 -5.43 -6.15 2.96
N SER A 113 -4.84 -5.06 3.42
CA SER A 113 -3.68 -5.08 4.32
C SER A 113 -4.06 -4.45 5.65
N SER A 114 -3.49 -4.96 6.73
CA SER A 114 -3.68 -4.43 8.08
C SER A 114 -2.34 -4.51 8.77
N GLU A 115 -1.85 -3.38 9.24
CA GLU A 115 -0.60 -3.28 9.95
C GLU A 115 -0.78 -2.46 11.22
N GLU A 116 0.03 -2.77 12.22
CA GLU A 116 0.06 -2.06 13.49
C GLU A 116 1.41 -1.35 13.61
N PHE A 117 1.38 -0.05 13.86
CA PHE A 117 2.57 0.77 14.07
C PHE A 117 2.58 1.26 15.52
N ILE A 118 3.64 0.94 16.26
CA ILE A 118 3.86 1.50 17.59
C ILE A 118 4.59 2.83 17.39
N ILE A 119 3.87 3.93 17.59
CA ILE A 119 4.39 5.28 17.36
C ILE A 119 4.64 6.01 18.68
N THR A 120 5.73 6.77 18.70
CA THR A 120 6.15 7.65 19.80
C THR A 120 6.60 8.99 19.23
N PRO A 121 6.43 10.12 19.94
CA PRO A 121 7.05 11.37 19.53
C PRO A 121 8.57 11.23 19.47
N SER A 122 9.20 11.67 18.38
CA SER A 122 10.66 11.62 18.20
C SER A 122 11.39 12.52 19.21
N VAL A 123 10.75 13.61 19.62
CA VAL A 123 11.23 14.54 20.66
C VAL A 123 10.18 14.62 21.77
N PRO A 124 10.49 14.17 22.99
CA PRO A 124 9.59 14.29 24.13
C PRO A 124 9.26 15.76 24.44
N ASP A 125 8.06 16.00 24.95
CA ASP A 125 7.56 17.30 25.44
C ASP A 125 7.54 18.43 24.40
N LYS A 126 7.78 18.10 23.12
CA LYS A 126 7.67 19.04 22.01
C LYS A 126 6.28 18.94 21.39
N THR A 127 5.61 20.08 21.24
CA THR A 127 4.41 20.16 20.42
C THR A 127 4.78 19.90 18.96
N ILE A 128 4.17 18.88 18.38
CA ILE A 128 4.30 18.54 16.96
C ILE A 128 3.05 19.06 16.26
N GLU A 129 3.26 19.98 15.34
CA GLU A 129 2.18 20.51 14.50
C GLU A 129 1.54 19.42 13.66
N LYS A 130 0.32 19.71 13.23
CA LYS A 130 -0.49 18.80 12.44
C LYS A 130 0.17 18.49 11.10
N ALA A 131 0.39 17.21 10.82
CA ALA A 131 0.96 16.75 9.55
C ALA A 131 0.21 15.51 9.05
N PRO A 132 -0.04 15.41 7.73
CA PRO A 132 -0.76 14.27 7.16
C PRO A 132 0.05 12.98 7.24
N ILE A 133 -0.62 11.84 7.39
CA ILE A 133 -0.06 10.55 7.02
C ILE A 133 -0.34 10.36 5.54
N LEU A 134 0.69 10.08 4.74
CA LEU A 134 0.50 9.82 3.32
C LEU A 134 0.41 8.30 3.13
N VAL A 135 -0.59 7.84 2.39
CA VAL A 135 -0.69 6.43 2.01
C VAL A 135 -0.69 6.35 0.49
N HIS A 136 0.39 5.81 -0.06
CA HIS A 136 0.54 5.58 -1.49
C HIS A 136 0.16 4.15 -1.81
N PHE A 137 -0.89 3.98 -2.60
CA PHE A 137 -1.24 2.70 -3.19
C PHE A 137 -0.44 2.52 -4.47
N GLU A 138 0.34 1.46 -4.53
CA GLU A 138 1.29 1.20 -5.61
C GLU A 138 1.10 -0.21 -6.16
N ASN A 139 1.36 -0.36 -7.45
CA ASN A 139 1.41 -1.64 -8.15
C ASN A 139 2.63 -1.62 -9.08
N MET A 140 3.56 -2.54 -8.85
CA MET A 140 4.87 -2.56 -9.53
C MET A 140 5.57 -1.19 -9.40
N GLU A 141 5.76 -0.46 -10.50
CA GLU A 141 6.40 0.86 -10.54
C GLU A 141 5.39 2.01 -10.68
N GLN A 142 4.08 1.73 -10.62
CA GLN A 142 3.02 2.71 -10.83
C GLN A 142 2.34 3.10 -9.52
N ARG A 143 2.24 4.41 -9.28
CA ARG A 143 1.37 4.99 -8.26
C ARG A 143 -0.08 5.03 -8.75
N LEU A 144 -0.97 4.43 -7.97
CA LEU A 144 -2.38 4.33 -8.30
C LEU A 144 -3.24 5.37 -7.55
N HIS A 145 -2.94 5.61 -6.29
CA HIS A 145 -3.66 6.57 -5.44
C HIS A 145 -2.76 7.07 -4.31
N THR A 146 -3.02 8.30 -3.87
CA THR A 146 -2.41 8.90 -2.68
C THR A 146 -3.52 9.39 -1.76
N ASP A 147 -3.62 8.80 -0.58
CA ASP A 147 -4.48 9.31 0.49
C ASP A 147 -3.66 10.25 1.40
N LYS A 148 -4.34 11.30 1.87
CA LYS A 148 -3.82 12.30 2.83
C LYS A 148 -4.89 12.70 3.84
N SER A 149 -5.93 11.87 4.00
CA SER A 149 -7.14 12.24 4.76
C SER A 149 -6.95 12.22 6.27
N PHE A 150 -5.87 11.58 6.74
CA PHE A 150 -5.54 11.43 8.14
C PHE A 150 -4.34 12.28 8.51
N GLU A 151 -4.40 12.92 9.67
CA GLU A 151 -3.37 13.84 10.16
C GLU A 151 -2.99 13.49 11.60
N LEU A 152 -1.69 13.52 11.89
CA LEU A 152 -1.13 13.35 13.22
C LEU A 152 -0.70 14.69 13.79
N SER A 153 -1.03 14.91 15.05
CA SER A 153 -0.47 15.98 15.87
C SER A 153 -0.08 15.42 17.24
N SER A 154 0.77 16.15 17.96
CA SER A 154 1.11 15.76 19.33
C SER A 154 1.30 16.97 20.23
N SER A 155 0.81 16.86 21.46
CA SER A 155 1.00 17.84 22.52
C SER A 155 1.12 17.12 23.86
N ASN A 156 2.06 17.53 24.70
CA ASN A 156 2.35 16.89 26.00
C ASN A 156 2.50 15.36 25.89
N ASN A 157 3.28 14.89 24.92
CA ASN A 157 3.51 13.48 24.57
C ASN A 157 2.28 12.66 24.13
N LYS A 158 1.08 13.24 24.16
CA LYS A 158 -0.12 12.60 23.66
C LYS A 158 -0.19 12.78 22.15
N ILE A 159 -0.41 11.69 21.42
CA ILE A 159 -0.58 11.73 19.97
C ILE A 159 -2.09 11.78 19.68
N ILE A 160 -2.48 12.63 18.75
CA ILE A 160 -3.85 12.79 18.28
C ILE A 160 -3.86 12.45 16.80
N LEU A 161 -4.80 11.59 16.41
CA LEU A 161 -5.12 11.27 15.02
C LEU A 161 -6.43 11.95 14.67
N GLU A 162 -6.40 12.83 13.68
CA GLU A 162 -7.59 13.47 13.10
C GLU A 162 -7.83 12.92 11.70
N GLY A 163 -9.09 12.72 11.33
CA GLY A 163 -9.47 12.17 10.03
C GLY A 163 -10.86 11.54 10.06
N PRO A 164 -11.37 11.10 8.90
CA PRO A 164 -12.63 10.36 8.82
C PRO A 164 -12.49 8.98 9.48
N LYS A 165 -13.60 8.33 9.81
CA LYS A 165 -13.57 6.91 10.24
C LYS A 165 -13.04 5.99 9.14
N LEU A 166 -13.35 6.34 7.89
CA LEU A 166 -12.97 5.64 6.68
C LEU A 166 -12.78 6.69 5.60
N ALA A 167 -11.58 6.77 5.01
CA ALA A 167 -11.35 7.55 3.81
C ALA A 167 -11.61 6.66 2.60
N GLU A 168 -12.43 7.14 1.67
CA GLU A 168 -12.78 6.46 0.43
C GLU A 168 -12.38 7.31 -0.76
N ALA A 169 -11.68 6.70 -1.71
CA ALA A 169 -11.41 7.30 -3.01
C ALA A 169 -11.86 6.32 -4.10
N THR A 170 -12.89 6.71 -4.85
CA THR A 170 -13.35 5.96 -6.02
C THR A 170 -12.88 6.67 -7.28
N TYR A 171 -12.11 5.97 -8.09
CA TYR A 171 -11.69 6.46 -9.40
C TYR A 171 -12.60 5.89 -10.45
N PRO A 172 -13.42 6.72 -11.11
CA PRO A 172 -14.31 6.26 -12.16
C PRO A 172 -13.51 5.75 -13.34
N GLN A 173 -14.09 4.78 -14.04
CA GLN A 173 -13.62 4.31 -15.33
C GLN A 173 -13.33 5.48 -16.29
N GLN A 174 -12.05 5.70 -16.67
CA GLN A 174 -11.73 6.57 -17.80
C GLN A 174 -11.95 5.79 -19.09
N LEU A 175 -13.19 5.78 -19.58
CA LEU A 175 -13.49 5.41 -20.95
C LEU A 175 -12.99 6.53 -21.88
N GLY A 176 -11.73 6.42 -22.31
CA GLY A 176 -11.21 7.16 -23.46
C GLY A 176 -9.95 7.97 -23.20
N MET A 177 -8.81 7.46 -23.68
CA MET A 177 -8.13 7.98 -24.88
C MET A 177 -7.47 6.82 -25.62
#